data_AF-A0AAV2IL26-F1
#
_entry.id   AF-A0AAV2IL26-F1
#
_cell.length_a   1.000
_cell.length_b   1.000
_cell.length_c   1.000
_cell.angle_alpha   90.00
_cell.angle_beta   90.00
_cell.angle_gamma   90.00
#
_symmetry.space_group_name_H-M   'P 1'
#
loop_
_entity.id
_entity.type
_entity.pdbx_description
1 polymer ?
#
loop_
_entity_poly.entity_id
_entity_poly.type
_entity_poly.pdbx_seq_one_letter_code
_entity_poly.pdbx_strand_id
1 'polypeptide(L)'
;MSYHEPSLRVLALDVISYGCQDLMDYERELLPQIHQLWPGLACLFHHQEKFVVIKAMQTLLALTNLSGDFIRSRVMKEVVPGVVQYMEKQGNISSESRSAYLHTTNYKLQLCVLSTLGPLAKNLALDGNDLNTLVNICLPYLSDLQPLPLQNAAVESFSMFIDLDPDALWYTLCEVYCPVMLTPPGSEFLSISFPYGPNKQNRFSTKITEIFNEHFL
;
A
#
# COMPACT_ATOMS: atom_id res chain seq x y z
N MET A 1 34.64 16.09 -6.47
CA MET A 1 33.28 16.24 -7.03
C MET A 1 32.46 15.10 -6.48
N SER A 2 31.58 15.39 -5.53
CA SER A 2 31.09 14.41 -4.54
C SER A 2 29.88 13.63 -5.05
N TYR A 3 29.94 12.30 -4.98
CA TYR A 3 28.90 11.32 -5.29
C TYR A 3 27.68 11.38 -4.34
N HIS A 4 27.31 12.56 -3.85
CA HIS A 4 26.37 12.76 -2.74
C HIS A 4 25.19 13.67 -3.07
N GLU A 5 25.01 14.09 -4.32
CA GLU A 5 23.87 14.94 -4.65
C GLU A 5 22.58 14.11 -4.76
N PRO A 6 21.57 14.32 -3.90
CA PRO A 6 20.31 13.57 -3.96
C PRO A 6 19.60 13.68 -5.32
N SER A 7 19.75 14.82 -6.00
CA SER A 7 19.25 15.06 -7.35
C SER A 7 19.79 14.06 -8.37
N LEU A 8 21.08 13.72 -8.27
CA LEU A 8 21.72 12.74 -9.15
C LEU A 8 21.17 11.32 -8.91
N ARG A 9 20.82 10.99 -7.66
CA ARG A 9 20.19 9.69 -7.33
C ARG A 9 18.78 9.59 -7.93
N VAL A 10 18.01 10.67 -7.87
CA VAL A 10 16.68 10.73 -8.51
C VAL A 10 16.81 10.53 -10.02
N LEU A 11 17.75 11.23 -10.67
CA LEU A 11 18.01 11.08 -12.09
C LEU A 11 18.46 9.65 -12.46
N ALA A 12 19.32 9.05 -11.65
CA ALA A 12 19.74 7.66 -11.86
C ALA A 12 18.55 6.68 -11.78
N LEU A 13 17.63 6.90 -10.84
CA LEU A 13 16.40 6.11 -10.72
C LEU A 13 15.46 6.29 -11.93
N ASP A 14 15.40 7.48 -12.52
CA ASP A 14 14.70 7.71 -13.80
C ASP A 14 15.32 6.87 -14.91
N VAL A 15 16.64 6.98 -15.10
CA VAL A 15 17.37 6.22 -16.14
C VAL A 15 17.18 4.72 -15.97
N ILE A 16 17.25 4.21 -14.74
CA ILE A 16 17.00 2.79 -14.44
C ILE A 16 15.59 2.38 -14.83
N SER A 17 14.58 3.20 -14.51
CA SER A 17 13.18 2.88 -14.80
C SER A 17 12.94 2.81 -16.31
N TYR A 18 13.44 3.77 -17.08
CA TYR A 18 13.35 3.75 -18.54
C TYR A 18 14.12 2.58 -19.17
N GLY A 19 15.36 2.34 -18.73
CA GLY A 19 16.17 1.24 -19.26
C GLY A 19 15.57 -0.14 -18.99
N CYS A 20 14.91 -0.33 -17.85
CA CYS A 20 14.17 -1.57 -17.58
C CYS A 20 12.90 -1.69 -18.43
N GLN A 21 12.20 -0.58 -18.67
CA GLN A 21 11.03 -0.55 -19.55
C GLN A 21 11.39 -0.96 -20.98
N ASP A 22 12.52 -0.50 -21.51
CA ASP A 22 13.01 -0.88 -22.84
C ASP A 22 13.33 -2.39 -22.97
N LEU A 23 13.52 -3.06 -21.83
CA LEU A 23 13.79 -4.51 -21.75
C LEU A 23 12.53 -5.33 -21.43
N MET A 24 11.33 -4.75 -21.44
CA MET A 24 10.11 -5.43 -20.98
C MET A 24 9.80 -6.74 -21.72
N ASP A 25 10.13 -6.83 -23.01
CA ASP A 25 9.90 -8.03 -23.83
C ASP A 25 11.04 -9.06 -23.72
N TYR A 26 12.10 -8.74 -22.95
CA TYR A 26 13.35 -9.48 -22.84
C TYR A 26 13.58 -9.89 -21.38
N GLU A 27 12.65 -10.67 -20.83
CA GLU A 27 12.65 -11.07 -19.41
C GLU A 27 13.99 -11.68 -18.95
N ARG A 28 14.61 -12.52 -19.79
CA ARG A 28 15.88 -13.20 -19.49
C ARG A 28 17.04 -12.23 -19.29
N GLU A 29 17.00 -11.08 -19.97
CA GLU A 29 17.96 -10.00 -19.88
C GLU A 29 17.59 -9.04 -18.74
N LEU A 30 16.29 -8.75 -18.59
CA LEU A 30 15.74 -7.82 -17.60
C LEU A 30 15.98 -8.29 -16.15
N LEU A 31 15.61 -9.52 -15.80
CA LEU A 31 15.66 -9.99 -14.41
C LEU A 31 17.08 -9.96 -13.82
N PRO A 32 18.15 -10.35 -14.55
CA PRO A 32 19.52 -10.15 -14.10
C PRO A 32 19.88 -8.67 -13.83
N GLN A 33 19.40 -7.72 -14.64
CA GLN A 33 19.64 -6.30 -14.38
C GLN A 33 18.96 -5.85 -13.08
N ILE A 34 17.68 -6.23 -12.88
CA ILE A 34 16.95 -5.93 -11.64
C ILE A 34 17.68 -6.52 -10.42
N HIS A 35 18.18 -7.75 -10.55
CA HIS A 35 18.97 -8.38 -9.49
C HIS A 35 20.22 -7.56 -9.14
N GLN A 36 20.98 -7.11 -10.14
CA GLN A 36 22.20 -6.33 -9.96
C GLN A 36 21.92 -4.93 -9.38
N LEU A 37 20.81 -4.32 -9.76
CA LEU A 37 20.38 -3.01 -9.26
C LEU A 37 19.88 -3.04 -7.82
N TRP A 38 19.35 -4.19 -7.37
CA TRP A 38 18.66 -4.32 -6.10
C TRP A 38 19.44 -3.76 -4.89
N PRO A 39 20.72 -4.10 -4.64
CA PRO A 39 21.43 -3.60 -3.47
C PRO A 39 21.49 -2.08 -3.42
N GLY A 40 21.64 -1.43 -4.58
CA GLY A 40 21.63 0.03 -4.70
C GLY A 40 20.27 0.62 -4.39
N LEU A 41 19.20 0.02 -4.92
CA LEU A 41 17.82 0.45 -4.68
C LEU A 41 17.39 0.24 -3.22
N ALA A 42 17.69 -0.92 -2.64
CA ALA A 42 17.34 -1.29 -1.27
C ALA A 42 17.86 -0.27 -0.22
N CYS A 43 19.07 0.25 -0.45
CA CYS A 43 19.65 1.29 0.38
C CYS A 43 18.84 2.60 0.39
N LEU A 44 18.11 2.91 -0.69
CA LEU A 44 17.41 4.18 -0.85
C LEU A 44 16.12 4.26 -0.02
N PHE A 45 15.51 3.13 0.35
CA PHE A 45 14.32 3.13 1.21
C PHE A 45 14.61 3.61 2.63
N HIS A 46 15.88 3.56 3.04
CA HIS A 46 16.36 4.00 4.35
C HIS A 46 17.02 5.39 4.30
N HIS A 47 16.89 6.10 3.18
CA HIS A 47 17.54 7.38 2.98
C HIS A 47 16.90 8.48 3.85
N GLN A 48 17.73 9.40 4.38
CA GLN A 48 17.27 10.49 5.25
C GLN A 48 16.31 11.45 4.53
N GLU A 49 16.63 11.75 3.26
CA GLU A 49 15.81 12.60 2.41
C GLU A 49 14.59 11.85 1.84
N LYS A 50 13.40 12.24 2.27
CA LYS A 50 12.13 11.57 1.90
C LYS A 50 11.81 11.61 0.42
N PHE A 51 12.22 12.64 -0.32
CA PHE A 51 11.99 12.68 -1.77
C PHE A 51 12.79 11.61 -2.51
N VAL A 52 13.94 11.19 -1.97
CA VAL A 52 14.70 10.04 -2.50
C VAL A 52 13.92 8.75 -2.24
N VAL A 53 13.34 8.59 -1.05
CA VAL A 53 12.49 7.43 -0.70
C VAL A 53 11.24 7.39 -1.58
N ILE A 54 10.58 8.53 -1.82
CA ILE A 54 9.45 8.64 -2.75
C ILE A 54 9.86 8.12 -4.14
N LYS A 55 11.00 8.59 -4.66
CA LYS A 55 11.47 8.15 -5.97
C LYS A 55 11.81 6.65 -5.97
N ALA A 56 12.41 6.14 -4.91
CA ALA A 56 12.69 4.71 -4.76
C ALA A 56 11.40 3.86 -4.75
N MET A 57 10.34 4.32 -4.07
CA MET A 57 9.03 3.65 -4.08
C MET A 57 8.40 3.64 -5.49
N GLN A 58 8.49 4.75 -6.22
CA GLN A 58 8.00 4.82 -7.61
C GLN A 58 8.79 3.88 -8.54
N THR A 59 10.12 3.85 -8.40
CA THR A 59 10.96 2.92 -9.16
C THR A 59 10.67 1.47 -8.77
N LEU A 60 10.46 1.17 -7.49
CA LEU A 60 10.06 -0.16 -7.04
C LEU A 60 8.79 -0.63 -7.75
N LEU A 61 7.77 0.24 -7.77
CA LEU A 61 6.51 -0.08 -8.43
C LEU A 61 6.72 -0.36 -9.92
N ALA A 62 7.47 0.48 -10.62
CA ALA A 62 7.81 0.26 -12.03
C ALA A 62 8.54 -1.07 -12.25
N LEU A 63 9.52 -1.41 -11.42
CA LEU A 63 10.25 -2.67 -11.53
C LEU A 63 9.35 -3.88 -11.26
N THR A 64 8.48 -3.83 -10.27
CA THR A 64 7.52 -4.94 -10.00
C THR A 64 6.50 -5.10 -11.13
N ASN A 65 6.08 -4.00 -11.77
CA ASN A 65 5.19 -4.08 -12.94
C ASN A 65 5.85 -4.83 -14.11
N LEU A 66 7.17 -4.75 -14.22
CA LEU A 66 7.95 -5.42 -15.28
C LEU A 66 8.40 -6.84 -14.91
N SER A 67 8.63 -7.10 -13.63
CA SER A 67 9.25 -8.35 -13.15
C SER A 67 8.33 -9.27 -12.36
N GLY A 68 7.07 -8.87 -12.17
CA GLY A 68 6.11 -9.62 -11.36
C GLY A 68 6.63 -9.88 -9.95
N ASP A 69 6.58 -11.14 -9.53
CA ASP A 69 6.95 -11.60 -8.19
C ASP A 69 8.45 -11.90 -8.01
N PHE A 70 9.30 -11.67 -9.03
CA PHE A 70 10.73 -11.99 -9.00
C PHE A 70 11.46 -11.41 -7.78
N ILE A 71 11.08 -10.20 -7.35
CA ILE A 71 11.65 -9.52 -6.18
C ILE A 71 10.75 -9.57 -4.93
N ARG A 72 9.66 -10.37 -4.93
CA ARG A 72 8.69 -10.46 -3.82
C ARG A 72 9.38 -10.67 -2.47
N SER A 73 10.19 -11.72 -2.33
CA SER A 73 10.83 -12.01 -1.04
C SER A 73 11.77 -10.89 -0.58
N ARG A 74 12.38 -10.14 -1.49
CA ARG A 74 13.29 -9.05 -1.14
C ARG A 74 12.51 -7.82 -0.69
N VAL A 75 11.44 -7.48 -1.41
CA VAL A 75 10.51 -6.40 -1.03
C VAL A 75 9.97 -6.64 0.37
N MET A 76 9.43 -7.84 0.64
CA MET A 76 8.84 -8.17 1.93
C MET A 76 9.86 -8.16 3.09
N LYS A 77 11.12 -8.53 2.83
CA LYS A 77 12.16 -8.60 3.88
C LYS A 77 12.91 -7.30 4.10
N GLU A 78 13.17 -6.54 3.05
CA GLU A 78 14.11 -5.40 3.09
C GLU A 78 13.41 -4.04 2.98
N VAL A 79 12.15 -4.00 2.50
CA VAL A 79 11.42 -2.74 2.28
C VAL A 79 10.22 -2.61 3.20
N VAL A 80 9.34 -3.61 3.20
CA VAL A 80 8.06 -3.56 3.93
C VAL A 80 8.23 -3.27 5.43
N PRO A 81 9.22 -3.81 6.17
CA PRO A 81 9.38 -3.49 7.60
C PRO A 81 9.59 -2.00 7.87
N GLY A 82 10.36 -1.31 7.02
CA GLY A 82 10.56 0.13 7.12
C GLY A 82 9.29 0.92 6.78
N VAL A 83 8.54 0.44 5.80
CA VAL A 83 7.24 1.03 5.43
C VAL A 83 6.23 0.90 6.57
N VAL A 84 6.12 -0.26 7.21
CA VAL A 84 5.25 -0.48 8.39
C VAL A 84 5.58 0.55 9.47
N GLN A 85 6.84 0.62 9.91
CA GLN A 85 7.25 1.53 10.98
C GLN A 85 6.98 3.00 10.64
N TYR A 86 7.24 3.39 9.38
CA TYR A 86 6.98 4.75 8.92
C TYR A 86 5.47 5.06 8.93
N MET A 87 4.66 4.17 8.38
CA MET A 87 3.22 4.38 8.20
C MET A 87 2.44 4.31 9.50
N GLU A 88 2.83 3.46 10.46
CA GLU A 88 2.27 3.46 11.82
C GLU A 88 2.47 4.81 12.51
N LYS A 89 3.71 5.32 12.47
CA LYS A 89 4.05 6.62 13.06
C LYS A 89 3.31 7.76 12.36
N GLN A 90 3.37 7.79 11.02
CA GLN A 90 2.77 8.89 10.28
C GLN A 90 1.24 8.84 10.29
N GLY A 91 0.63 7.67 10.36
CA GLY A 91 -0.82 7.50 10.44
C GLY A 91 -1.41 8.24 11.64
N ASN A 92 -0.78 8.13 12.80
CA ASN A 92 -1.19 8.87 14.00
C ASN A 92 -1.01 10.39 13.83
N ILE A 93 0.09 10.82 13.22
CA ILE A 93 0.36 12.24 12.98
C ILE A 93 -0.65 12.83 12.00
N SER A 94 -0.95 12.13 10.90
CA SER A 94 -1.86 12.61 9.87
C SER A 94 -3.32 12.63 10.34
N SER A 95 -3.74 11.70 11.19
CA SER A 95 -5.11 11.70 11.76
C SER A 95 -5.42 12.88 12.68
N GLU A 96 -4.39 13.50 13.25
CA GLU A 96 -4.53 14.68 14.12
C GLU A 96 -4.13 15.98 13.41
N SER A 97 -3.81 15.88 12.11
CA SER A 97 -3.21 16.96 11.36
C SER A 97 -4.24 17.99 10.86
N ARG A 98 -3.72 19.18 10.54
CA ARG A 98 -4.48 20.25 9.88
C ARG A 98 -4.02 20.39 8.42
N SER A 99 -4.69 21.27 7.67
CA SER A 99 -4.43 21.52 6.24
C SER A 99 -2.96 21.75 5.88
N ALA A 100 -2.16 22.37 6.76
CA ALA A 100 -0.72 22.59 6.53
C ALA A 100 0.06 21.28 6.30
N TYR A 101 -0.39 20.16 6.85
CA TYR A 101 0.25 18.85 6.69
C TYR A 101 0.32 18.40 5.23
N LEU A 102 -0.68 18.76 4.42
CA LEU A 102 -0.77 18.44 2.99
C LEU A 102 0.39 19.03 2.16
N HIS A 103 1.11 20.01 2.71
CA HIS A 103 2.26 20.61 2.05
C HIS A 103 3.60 20.01 2.51
N THR A 104 3.58 19.05 3.44
CA THR A 104 4.80 18.44 3.98
C THR A 104 5.31 17.30 3.09
N THR A 105 6.61 17.03 3.13
CA THR A 105 7.19 15.85 2.48
C THR A 105 6.77 14.54 3.13
N ASN A 106 6.35 14.57 4.40
CA ASN A 106 5.78 13.38 5.07
C ASN A 106 4.47 12.96 4.41
N TYR A 107 3.55 13.91 4.24
CA TYR A 107 2.31 13.66 3.52
C TYR A 107 2.56 13.11 2.11
N LYS A 108 3.50 13.70 1.36
CA LYS A 108 3.84 13.24 0.02
C LYS A 108 4.34 11.79 0.00
N LEU A 109 5.15 11.41 0.99
CA LEU A 109 5.63 10.03 1.11
C LEU A 109 4.52 9.07 1.56
N GLN A 110 3.67 9.44 2.52
CA GLN A 110 2.50 8.63 2.88
C GLN A 110 1.59 8.38 1.68
N LEU A 111 1.26 9.43 0.92
CA LEU A 111 0.41 9.31 -0.26
C LEU A 111 1.07 8.41 -1.30
N CYS A 112 2.37 8.61 -1.57
CA CYS A 112 3.13 7.75 -2.47
C CYS A 112 3.09 6.27 -2.03
N VAL A 113 3.28 6.00 -0.74
CA VAL A 113 3.22 4.64 -0.19
C VAL A 113 1.83 4.06 -0.39
N LEU A 114 0.77 4.74 0.05
CA LEU A 114 -0.60 4.25 -0.07
C LEU A 114 -0.96 3.96 -1.51
N SER A 115 -0.71 4.89 -2.44
CA SER A 115 -0.96 4.66 -3.88
C SER A 115 -0.10 3.56 -4.49
N THR A 116 0.96 3.10 -3.81
CA THR A 116 1.82 1.99 -4.25
C THR A 116 1.34 0.64 -3.72
N LEU A 117 0.74 0.56 -2.52
CA LEU A 117 0.50 -0.73 -1.85
C LEU A 117 -0.41 -1.67 -2.64
N GLY A 118 -1.55 -1.19 -3.15
CA GLY A 118 -2.46 -2.00 -3.97
C GLY A 118 -1.79 -2.58 -5.22
N PRO A 119 -1.24 -1.73 -6.11
CA PRO A 119 -0.52 -2.20 -7.31
C PRO A 119 0.66 -3.11 -6.98
N LEU A 120 1.42 -2.80 -5.93
CA LEU A 120 2.53 -3.62 -5.48
C LEU A 120 2.07 -5.02 -5.05
N ALA A 121 0.96 -5.11 -4.31
CA ALA A 121 0.41 -6.40 -3.89
C ALA A 121 0.01 -7.26 -5.09
N LYS A 122 -0.62 -6.66 -6.11
CA LYS A 122 -0.98 -7.36 -7.36
C LYS A 122 0.25 -7.82 -8.13
N ASN A 123 1.20 -6.92 -8.37
CA ASN A 123 2.41 -7.22 -9.14
C ASN A 123 3.23 -8.34 -8.50
N LEU A 124 3.30 -8.35 -7.16
CA LEU A 124 4.03 -9.36 -6.39
C LEU A 124 3.19 -10.62 -6.11
N ALA A 125 1.95 -10.70 -6.58
CA ALA A 125 1.00 -11.78 -6.30
C ALA A 125 0.93 -12.14 -4.80
N LEU A 126 0.80 -11.13 -3.94
CA LEU A 126 0.80 -11.35 -2.48
C LEU A 126 -0.46 -12.08 -2.03
N ASP A 127 -0.28 -12.94 -1.03
CA ASP A 127 -1.33 -13.72 -0.40
C ASP A 127 -1.06 -13.90 1.12
N GLY A 128 -2.06 -14.40 1.84
CA GLY A 128 -1.97 -14.76 3.25
C GLY A 128 -1.35 -13.67 4.12
N ASN A 129 -0.26 -14.01 4.84
CA ASN A 129 0.39 -13.09 5.77
C ASN A 129 1.07 -11.89 5.09
N ASP A 130 1.58 -12.07 3.86
CA ASP A 130 2.23 -10.97 3.13
C ASP A 130 1.17 -9.93 2.72
N LEU A 131 0.04 -10.38 2.17
CA LEU A 131 -1.08 -9.50 1.83
C LEU A 131 -1.63 -8.82 3.10
N ASN A 132 -1.87 -9.60 4.16
CA ASN A 132 -2.38 -9.08 5.43
C ASN A 132 -1.45 -8.00 6.03
N THR A 133 -0.13 -8.13 5.84
CA THR A 133 0.81 -7.09 6.27
C THR A 133 0.51 -5.76 5.59
N LEU A 134 0.29 -5.75 4.27
CA LEU A 134 -0.04 -4.52 3.52
C LEU A 134 -1.43 -3.99 3.86
N VAL A 135 -2.42 -4.88 4.05
CA VAL A 135 -3.76 -4.51 4.52
C VAL A 135 -3.68 -3.76 5.85
N ASN A 136 -2.89 -4.26 6.81
CA ASN A 136 -2.74 -3.62 8.12
C ASN A 136 -2.04 -2.25 8.06
N ILE A 137 -1.14 -2.03 7.09
CA ILE A 137 -0.55 -0.70 6.84
C ILE A 137 -1.62 0.28 6.35
N CYS A 138 -2.52 -0.19 5.47
CA CYS A 138 -3.49 0.63 4.77
C CYS A 138 -4.75 0.92 5.60
N LEU A 139 -5.20 -0.04 6.41
CA LEU A 139 -6.47 0.00 7.16
C LEU A 139 -6.68 1.28 7.99
N PRO A 140 -5.68 1.80 8.76
CA PRO A 140 -5.87 3.03 9.52
C PRO A 140 -6.21 4.25 8.67
N TYR A 141 -5.89 4.22 7.37
CA TYR A 141 -6.12 5.30 6.44
C TYR A 141 -7.56 5.36 5.91
N LEU A 142 -8.39 4.34 6.17
CA LEU A 142 -9.83 4.39 5.89
C LEU A 142 -10.62 5.24 6.92
N SER A 143 -9.95 5.76 7.96
CA SER A 143 -10.61 6.60 8.96
C SER A 143 -10.95 7.99 8.41
N ASP A 144 -12.13 8.50 8.76
CA ASP A 144 -12.57 9.87 8.49
C ASP A 144 -11.68 10.96 9.12
N LEU A 145 -10.87 10.60 10.13
CA LEU A 145 -9.86 11.45 10.76
C LEU A 145 -8.66 11.72 9.84
N GLN A 146 -8.43 10.87 8.82
CA GLN A 146 -7.29 11.00 7.93
C GLN A 146 -7.56 12.06 6.86
N PRO A 147 -6.53 12.70 6.31
CA PRO A 147 -6.71 13.58 5.16
C PRO A 147 -7.38 12.86 3.98
N LEU A 148 -8.39 13.48 3.37
CA LEU A 148 -9.19 12.88 2.29
C LEU A 148 -8.36 12.26 1.15
N PRO A 149 -7.25 12.86 0.66
CA PRO A 149 -6.43 12.22 -0.37
C PRO A 149 -5.79 10.89 0.09
N LEU A 150 -5.42 10.78 1.37
CA LEU A 150 -4.89 9.54 1.92
C LEU A 150 -5.99 8.48 2.06
N GLN A 151 -7.20 8.89 2.45
CA GLN A 151 -8.36 7.99 2.49
C GLN A 151 -8.67 7.42 1.10
N ASN A 152 -8.67 8.26 0.06
CA ASN A 152 -8.96 7.81 -1.30
C ASN A 152 -7.89 6.84 -1.81
N ALA A 153 -6.60 7.13 -1.59
CA ALA A 153 -5.51 6.21 -1.96
C ALA A 153 -5.59 4.88 -1.20
N ALA A 154 -6.09 4.90 0.05
CA ALA A 154 -6.33 3.69 0.81
C ALA A 154 -7.50 2.86 0.23
N VAL A 155 -8.63 3.50 -0.10
CA VAL A 155 -9.77 2.85 -0.76
C VAL A 155 -9.33 2.18 -2.06
N GLU A 156 -8.60 2.90 -2.93
CA GLU A 156 -8.08 2.35 -4.18
C GLU A 156 -7.18 1.12 -3.95
N SER A 157 -6.36 1.13 -2.90
CA SER A 157 -5.54 -0.03 -2.53
C SER A 157 -6.38 -1.21 -2.05
N PHE A 158 -7.42 -0.94 -1.25
CA PHE A 158 -8.33 -1.98 -0.78
C PHE A 158 -9.07 -2.66 -1.92
N SER A 159 -9.53 -1.92 -2.94
CA SER A 159 -10.12 -2.53 -4.14
C SER A 159 -9.16 -3.55 -4.78
N MET A 160 -7.86 -3.24 -4.82
CA MET A 160 -6.86 -4.16 -5.36
C MET A 160 -6.53 -5.34 -4.43
N PHE A 161 -6.62 -5.16 -3.11
CA PHE A 161 -6.47 -6.27 -2.15
C PHE A 161 -7.65 -7.23 -2.22
N ILE A 162 -8.87 -6.71 -2.41
CA ILE A 162 -10.09 -7.50 -2.55
C ILE A 162 -10.01 -8.41 -3.79
N ASP A 163 -9.45 -7.91 -4.90
CA ASP A 163 -9.21 -8.73 -6.09
C ASP A 163 -8.27 -9.93 -5.85
N LEU A 164 -7.43 -9.87 -4.81
CA LEU A 164 -6.49 -10.95 -4.46
C LEU A 164 -7.10 -11.97 -3.49
N ASP A 165 -7.85 -11.51 -2.47
CA ASP A 165 -8.47 -12.37 -1.46
C ASP A 165 -9.79 -11.75 -0.94
N PRO A 166 -10.91 -11.88 -1.67
CA PRO A 166 -12.14 -11.18 -1.36
C PRO A 166 -12.74 -11.62 -0.02
N ASP A 167 -12.64 -12.91 0.33
CA ASP A 167 -13.20 -13.46 1.56
C ASP A 167 -12.45 -12.96 2.80
N ALA A 168 -11.11 -12.96 2.76
CA ALA A 168 -10.31 -12.44 3.85
C ALA A 168 -10.54 -10.94 4.04
N LEU A 169 -10.58 -10.17 2.94
CA LEU A 169 -10.78 -8.72 3.01
C LEU A 169 -12.18 -8.35 3.48
N TRP A 170 -13.22 -9.08 3.05
CA TRP A 170 -14.56 -8.93 3.58
C TRP A 170 -14.59 -9.11 5.11
N TYR A 171 -13.93 -10.16 5.60
CA TYR A 171 -13.88 -10.45 7.03
C TYR A 171 -13.11 -9.36 7.80
N THR A 172 -11.90 -9.00 7.35
CA THR A 172 -11.08 -7.95 7.96
C THR A 172 -11.81 -6.61 8.04
N LEU A 173 -12.53 -6.22 6.99
CA LEU A 173 -13.31 -4.99 7.00
C LEU A 173 -14.51 -5.08 7.96
N CYS A 174 -15.24 -6.21 7.97
CA CYS A 174 -16.35 -6.44 8.88
C CYS A 174 -15.93 -6.38 10.36
N GLU A 175 -14.74 -6.88 10.71
CA GLU A 175 -14.19 -6.79 12.07
C GLU A 175 -14.06 -5.33 12.54
N VAL A 176 -13.77 -4.41 11.62
CA VAL A 176 -13.67 -2.98 11.90
C VAL A 176 -15.05 -2.30 11.85
N TYR A 177 -15.84 -2.57 10.82
CA TYR A 177 -17.20 -2.08 10.65
C TYR A 177 -17.92 -2.91 9.59
N CYS A 178 -19.02 -3.56 9.95
CA CYS A 178 -19.84 -4.31 9.00
C CYS A 178 -21.03 -3.44 8.56
N PRO A 179 -21.13 -2.97 7.29
CA PRO A 179 -22.23 -2.10 6.83
C PRO A 179 -23.55 -2.85 6.63
N VAL A 180 -23.55 -4.19 6.70
CA VAL A 180 -24.71 -5.03 6.40
C VAL A 180 -25.21 -5.69 7.68
N MET A 181 -26.53 -5.81 7.83
CA MET A 181 -27.10 -6.68 8.86
C MET A 181 -27.03 -8.13 8.39
N LEU A 182 -26.16 -8.92 9.00
CA LEU A 182 -26.05 -10.34 8.70
C LEU A 182 -27.24 -11.10 9.25
N THR A 183 -27.87 -11.90 8.39
CA THR A 183 -28.95 -12.80 8.77
C THR A 183 -28.49 -14.23 8.52
N PRO A 184 -28.67 -15.15 9.48
CA PRO A 184 -28.39 -16.56 9.26
C PRO A 184 -29.27 -17.09 8.12
N PRO A 185 -28.74 -17.97 7.25
CA PRO A 185 -29.51 -18.55 6.15
C PRO A 185 -30.61 -19.52 6.63
N GLY A 186 -30.55 -19.95 7.88
CA GLY A 186 -31.51 -20.85 8.53
C GLY A 186 -31.40 -20.81 10.04
N SER A 187 -32.39 -21.37 10.74
CA SER A 187 -32.47 -21.40 12.21
C SER A 187 -31.40 -22.25 12.89
N GLU A 188 -30.76 -23.13 12.14
CA GLU A 188 -29.68 -24.02 12.57
C GLU A 188 -28.33 -23.28 12.71
N PHE A 189 -28.20 -22.10 12.10
CA PHE A 189 -26.99 -21.28 12.15
C PHE A 189 -27.09 -20.21 13.23
N LEU A 190 -25.97 -19.98 13.92
CA LEU A 190 -25.86 -18.92 14.89
C LEU A 190 -25.74 -17.56 14.20
N SER A 191 -26.34 -16.54 14.81
CA SER A 191 -26.12 -15.15 14.38
C SER A 191 -24.70 -14.71 14.71
N ILE A 192 -24.04 -14.09 13.74
CA ILE A 192 -22.73 -13.46 13.90
C ILE A 192 -22.95 -11.96 14.07
N SER A 193 -22.35 -11.37 15.10
CA SER A 193 -22.41 -9.93 15.35
C SER A 193 -21.02 -9.33 15.39
N PHE A 194 -20.84 -8.22 14.66
CA PHE A 194 -19.64 -7.40 14.70
C PHE A 194 -19.79 -6.24 15.69
N PRO A 195 -18.69 -5.70 16.24
CA PRO A 195 -18.73 -4.66 17.27
C PRO A 195 -19.30 -3.32 16.80
N TYR A 196 -19.27 -3.07 15.50
CA TYR A 196 -19.76 -1.86 14.81
C TYR A 196 -20.52 -2.25 13.54
N GLY A 197 -21.53 -1.44 13.19
CA GLY A 197 -22.36 -1.65 12.01
C GLY A 197 -23.43 -0.56 11.86
N PRO A 198 -24.53 -0.75 11.10
CA PRO A 198 -25.48 0.31 10.80
C PRO A 198 -26.03 1.02 12.05
N ASN A 199 -26.27 0.26 13.12
CA ASN A 199 -26.81 0.76 14.38
C ASN A 199 -25.74 1.38 15.31
N LYS A 200 -24.45 1.24 14.98
CA LYS A 200 -23.33 1.70 15.81
C LYS A 200 -22.13 2.04 14.92
N GLN A 201 -22.14 3.27 14.42
CA GLN A 201 -21.12 3.84 13.52
C GLN A 201 -19.79 4.04 14.26
N ASN A 202 -18.70 4.12 13.49
CA ASN A 202 -17.37 4.50 13.95
C ASN A 202 -16.63 5.32 12.87
N ARG A 203 -15.39 5.72 13.18
CA ARG A 203 -14.55 6.53 12.30
C ARG A 203 -14.23 5.92 10.93
N PHE A 204 -14.48 4.63 10.72
CA PHE A 204 -14.21 3.93 9.45
C PHE A 204 -15.47 3.73 8.61
N SER A 205 -16.65 3.98 9.18
CA SER A 205 -17.92 3.57 8.60
C SER A 205 -18.16 4.11 7.20
N THR A 206 -17.81 5.36 6.91
CA THR A 206 -18.01 5.98 5.60
C THR A 206 -17.25 5.24 4.50
N LYS A 207 -15.93 5.06 4.66
CA LYS A 207 -15.09 4.46 3.62
C LYS A 207 -15.28 2.95 3.51
N ILE A 208 -15.54 2.27 4.62
CA ILE A 208 -15.87 0.84 4.55
C ILE A 208 -17.23 0.61 3.87
N THR A 209 -18.23 1.47 4.09
CA THR A 209 -19.50 1.40 3.36
C THR A 209 -19.30 1.62 1.86
N GLU A 210 -18.46 2.59 1.48
CA GLU A 210 -18.09 2.86 0.08
C GLU A 210 -17.48 1.61 -0.58
N ILE A 211 -16.51 0.97 0.07
CA ILE A 211 -15.89 -0.27 -0.41
C ILE A 211 -16.92 -1.41 -0.55
N PHE A 212 -17.82 -1.58 0.43
CA PHE A 212 -18.83 -2.65 0.36
C PHE A 212 -19.81 -2.48 -0.79
N ASN A 213 -20.26 -1.24 -1.04
CA ASN A 213 -21.17 -0.97 -2.14
C ASN A 213 -20.55 -1.21 -3.51
N GLU A 214 -19.23 -1.13 -3.62
CA GLU A 214 -18.52 -1.35 -4.88
C GLU A 214 -18.22 -2.85 -5.12
N HIS A 215 -17.85 -3.59 -4.07
CA HIS A 215 -17.26 -4.93 -4.22
C HIS A 215 -18.10 -6.09 -3.69
N PHE A 216 -19.03 -5.86 -2.76
CA PHE A 216 -19.70 -6.94 -2.02
C PHE A 216 -21.23 -6.91 -2.07
N LEU A 217 -21.83 -5.86 -2.64
CA LEU A 217 -23.28 -5.63 -2.72
C LEU A 217 -23.73 -5.40 -4.17
#